data_AF-A0A3D1RAQ5-F1
#
_entry.id   AF-A0A3D1RAQ5-F1
#
_cell.length_a   1.000
_cell.length_b   1.000
_cell.length_c   1.000
_cell.angle_alpha   90.00
_cell.angle_beta   90.00
_cell.angle_gamma   90.00
#
_symmetry.space_group_name_H-M   'P 1'
#
loop_
_entity.id
_entity.type
_entity.pdbx_description
1 polymer ?
#
loop_
_entity_poly.entity_id
_entity_poly.type
_entity_poly.pdbx_seq_one_letter_code
_entity_poly.pdbx_strand_id
1 'polypeptide(L)'
;EDAGTADAGSVDAGEPVDCPPLVHDGSQDEYSSIEHLRDDALRTKLFRRVRDHFPLSYDGAKYALFGPSGIDVRDGMVECVYTGQRFRRDKLDVNGGYNVEHSWPQSEFPGETGPKSDLHHLFAAERNANSSRGSLPYGETDCSIDNCRFEEGGSEIGPRTGSTQLVFDVRPERRGDIARAHFYFAVR
;
A
#
# COMPACT_ATOMS: atom_id res chain seq x y z
N GLU A 1 26.68 52.22 0.54
CA GLU A 1 25.20 52.22 0.66
C GLU A 1 24.68 51.68 -0.67
N ASP A 2 23.97 50.58 -0.78
CA ASP A 2 23.47 49.60 0.18
C ASP A 2 23.24 48.30 -0.62
N ALA A 3 23.56 47.16 -0.01
CA ALA A 3 23.44 45.84 -0.62
C ALA A 3 22.07 45.25 -0.26
N GLY A 4 21.15 45.22 -1.21
CA GLY A 4 19.83 44.60 -1.05
C GLY A 4 19.88 43.11 -1.37
N THR A 5 20.05 42.29 -0.34
CA THR A 5 19.97 40.82 -0.37
C THR A 5 18.54 40.38 -0.72
N ALA A 6 18.37 39.56 -1.77
CA ALA A 6 17.10 38.91 -2.07
C ALA A 6 16.88 37.73 -1.12
N ASP A 7 15.80 37.81 -0.34
CA ASP A 7 15.32 36.81 0.60
C ASP A 7 14.88 35.55 -0.15
N ALA A 8 15.61 34.46 0.02
CA ALA A 8 15.25 33.16 -0.48
C ALA A 8 14.21 32.57 0.47
N GLY A 9 12.93 32.76 0.14
CA GLY A 9 11.81 32.17 0.85
C GLY A 9 12.02 30.66 1.02
N SER A 10 12.17 30.23 2.27
CA SER A 10 12.27 28.83 2.65
C SER A 10 10.99 28.11 2.24
N VAL A 11 11.11 27.19 1.29
CA VAL A 11 10.08 26.18 1.05
C VAL A 11 9.95 25.35 2.33
N ASP A 12 8.80 25.52 2.99
CA ASP A 12 8.35 24.73 4.13
C ASP A 12 8.25 23.26 3.67
N ALA A 13 9.32 22.51 3.89
CA ALA A 13 9.28 21.07 3.82
C ALA A 13 8.40 20.64 4.99
N GLY A 14 7.12 20.40 4.70
CA GLY A 14 6.11 20.02 5.67
C GLY A 14 6.67 19.01 6.68
N GLU A 15 6.26 19.20 7.94
CA GLU A 15 6.71 18.42 9.09
C GLU A 15 6.86 16.93 8.72
N PRO A 16 8.02 16.30 9.00
CA PRO A 16 8.20 14.89 8.71
C PRO A 16 7.08 14.13 9.40
N VAL A 17 6.30 13.39 8.60
CA VAL A 17 5.21 12.55 9.10
C VAL A 17 5.81 11.66 10.19
N ASP A 18 5.47 11.97 11.45
CA ASP A 18 5.87 11.19 12.62
C ASP A 18 5.11 9.86 12.54
N CYS A 19 5.65 8.96 11.71
CA CYS A 19 5.22 7.58 11.69
C CYS A 19 5.47 7.07 13.10
N PRO A 20 4.43 6.71 13.88
CA PRO A 20 4.63 6.04 15.14
C PRO A 20 5.55 4.84 14.86
N PRO A 21 6.58 4.60 15.68
CA PRO A 21 7.43 3.43 15.49
C PRO A 21 6.50 2.24 15.35
N LEU A 22 6.76 1.40 14.33
CA LEU A 22 6.07 0.12 14.14
C LEU A 22 5.91 -0.48 15.52
N VAL A 23 4.67 -0.67 15.97
CA VAL A 23 4.38 -0.99 17.36
C VAL A 23 5.03 -2.34 17.67
N HIS A 24 6.27 -2.26 18.14
CA HIS A 24 7.09 -3.33 18.62
C HIS A 24 6.54 -3.59 20.02
N ASP A 25 5.85 -4.70 20.22
CA ASP A 25 5.20 -5.08 21.48
C ASP A 25 6.20 -5.37 22.62
N GLY A 26 7.46 -4.95 22.47
CA GLY A 26 8.55 -5.16 23.43
C GLY A 26 9.17 -6.56 23.38
N SER A 27 8.72 -7.48 22.53
CA SER A 27 9.44 -8.75 22.30
C SER A 27 10.54 -8.54 21.26
N GLN A 28 11.80 -8.92 21.51
CA GLN A 28 12.90 -8.90 20.52
C GLN A 28 12.42 -9.55 19.22
N ASP A 29 11.95 -8.76 18.27
CA ASP A 29 11.40 -9.27 17.05
C ASP A 29 12.53 -9.53 16.04
N GLU A 30 12.18 -10.19 14.94
CA GLU A 30 13.15 -10.55 13.91
C GLU A 30 13.78 -9.34 13.19
N TYR A 31 13.31 -8.12 13.43
CA TYR A 31 13.76 -6.87 12.81
C TYR A 31 14.59 -5.99 13.74
N SER A 32 14.60 -6.24 15.05
CA SER A 32 15.50 -5.58 16.03
C SER A 32 16.97 -5.47 15.55
N SER A 33 17.49 -6.51 14.89
CA SER A 33 18.87 -6.54 14.38
C SER A 33 19.18 -5.59 13.22
N ILE A 34 18.15 -4.99 12.60
CA ILE A 34 18.29 -4.08 11.45
C ILE A 34 17.88 -2.64 11.77
N GLU A 35 17.32 -2.36 12.95
CA GLU A 35 16.80 -1.03 13.34
C GLU A 35 17.86 0.09 13.28
N HIS A 36 19.13 -0.24 13.51
CA HIS A 36 20.23 0.72 13.48
C HIS A 36 20.83 0.91 12.07
N LEU A 37 20.42 0.09 11.10
CA LEU A 37 20.93 0.19 9.74
C LEU A 37 20.22 1.29 8.97
N ARG A 38 20.93 1.90 8.03
CA ARG A 38 20.42 2.94 7.13
C ARG A 38 20.83 2.62 5.69
N ASP A 39 20.14 3.27 4.75
CA ASP A 39 20.49 3.30 3.33
C ASP A 39 20.81 1.90 2.75
N ASP A 40 21.91 1.76 2.03
CA ASP A 40 22.32 0.52 1.38
C ASP A 40 22.54 -0.64 2.35
N ALA A 41 22.95 -0.37 3.59
CA ALA A 41 23.14 -1.41 4.59
C ALA A 41 21.80 -2.01 5.02
N LEU A 42 20.79 -1.16 5.24
CA LEU A 42 19.42 -1.58 5.55
C LEU A 42 18.82 -2.32 4.36
N ARG A 43 18.89 -1.73 3.15
CA ARG A 43 18.38 -2.33 1.91
C ARG A 43 18.98 -3.71 1.67
N THR A 44 20.30 -3.86 1.79
CA THR A 44 20.99 -5.14 1.59
C THR A 44 20.55 -6.20 2.60
N LYS A 45 20.37 -5.82 3.87
CA LYS A 45 19.93 -6.75 4.91
C LYS A 45 18.49 -7.16 4.75
N LEU A 46 17.60 -6.24 4.37
CA LEU A 46 16.22 -6.54 4.02
C LEU A 46 16.12 -7.46 2.81
N PHE A 47 16.81 -7.15 1.71
CA PHE A 47 16.85 -8.01 0.52
C PHE A 47 17.27 -9.45 0.87
N ARG A 48 18.37 -9.60 1.62
CA ARG A 48 18.84 -10.92 2.07
C ARG A 48 17.83 -11.67 2.93
N ARG A 49 17.00 -10.95 3.68
CA ARG A 49 15.97 -11.54 4.53
C ARG A 49 14.77 -12.02 3.71
N VAL A 50 14.35 -11.27 2.69
CA VAL A 50 13.11 -11.52 1.94
C VAL A 50 13.29 -12.28 0.62
N ARG A 51 14.52 -12.39 0.11
CA ARG A 51 14.81 -13.01 -1.21
C ARG A 51 14.35 -14.46 -1.33
N ASP A 52 14.47 -15.24 -0.26
CA ASP A 52 14.29 -16.71 -0.27
C ASP A 52 12.83 -17.09 0.04
N HIS A 53 11.89 -16.49 -0.70
CA HIS A 53 10.46 -16.74 -0.56
C HIS A 53 10.02 -17.99 -1.34
N PHE A 54 9.00 -18.68 -0.83
CA PHE A 54 8.38 -19.81 -1.51
C PHE A 54 7.26 -19.31 -2.44
N PRO A 55 7.36 -19.52 -3.76
CA PRO A 55 6.32 -19.06 -4.68
C PRO A 55 5.06 -19.93 -4.54
N LEU A 56 3.92 -19.28 -4.41
CA LEU A 56 2.61 -19.94 -4.47
C LEU A 56 2.03 -19.84 -5.88
N SER A 57 1.07 -20.72 -6.21
CA SER A 57 0.17 -20.43 -7.33
C SER A 57 -0.74 -19.25 -6.95
N TYR A 58 -1.31 -18.55 -7.93
CA TYR A 58 -2.21 -17.44 -7.65
C TYR A 58 -3.45 -17.88 -6.84
N ASP A 59 -4.02 -19.04 -7.15
CA ASP A 59 -5.13 -19.60 -6.38
C ASP A 59 -4.70 -20.06 -4.98
N GLY A 60 -3.47 -20.59 -4.85
CA GLY A 60 -2.88 -20.93 -3.56
C GLY A 60 -2.69 -19.69 -2.68
N ALA A 61 -2.24 -18.59 -3.27
CA ALA A 61 -2.08 -17.31 -2.59
C ALA A 61 -3.42 -16.76 -2.08
N LYS A 62 -4.44 -16.78 -2.93
CA LYS A 62 -5.81 -16.40 -2.57
C LYS A 62 -6.39 -17.26 -1.45
N TYR A 63 -6.12 -18.55 -1.48
CA TYR A 63 -6.56 -19.46 -0.42
C TYR A 63 -5.83 -19.17 0.90
N ALA A 64 -4.51 -18.91 0.86
CA ALA A 64 -3.72 -18.56 2.03
C ALA A 64 -4.19 -17.25 2.70
N LEU A 65 -4.56 -16.23 1.91
CA LEU A 65 -5.03 -14.95 2.43
C LEU A 65 -6.51 -14.98 2.86
N PHE A 66 -7.38 -15.52 2.00
CA PHE A 66 -8.83 -15.33 2.11
C PHE A 66 -9.62 -16.63 2.32
N GLY A 67 -8.95 -17.79 2.41
CA GLY A 67 -9.60 -19.06 2.71
C GLY A 67 -10.29 -19.06 4.09
N PRO A 68 -10.99 -20.14 4.47
CA PRO A 68 -11.74 -20.19 5.74
C PRO A 68 -10.94 -19.85 7.01
N SER A 69 -9.64 -20.10 6.98
CA SER A 69 -8.67 -19.75 8.04
C SER A 69 -7.51 -18.91 7.48
N GLY A 70 -7.81 -18.09 6.46
CA GLY A 70 -6.81 -17.28 5.78
C GLY A 70 -6.23 -16.18 6.67
N ILE A 71 -5.03 -15.73 6.33
CA ILE A 71 -4.25 -14.74 7.08
C ILE A 71 -5.03 -13.45 7.32
N ASP A 72 -5.89 -13.03 6.37
CA ASP A 72 -6.65 -11.78 6.43
C ASP A 72 -8.08 -11.95 6.96
N VAL A 73 -8.47 -13.17 7.32
CA VAL A 73 -9.80 -13.44 7.84
C VAL A 73 -9.85 -13.11 9.34
N ARG A 74 -10.77 -12.23 9.71
CA ARG A 74 -11.08 -11.87 11.11
C ARG A 74 -12.57 -12.04 11.34
N ASP A 75 -12.93 -12.86 12.32
CA ASP A 75 -14.33 -13.23 12.64
C ASP A 75 -15.12 -13.75 11.43
N GLY A 76 -14.46 -14.49 10.55
CA GLY A 76 -15.06 -15.02 9.32
C GLY A 76 -15.31 -13.98 8.22
N MET A 77 -14.76 -12.77 8.38
CA MET A 77 -14.88 -11.66 7.43
C MET A 77 -13.50 -11.24 6.92
N VAL A 78 -13.45 -10.71 5.70
CA VAL A 78 -12.30 -10.05 5.09
C VAL A 78 -12.63 -8.57 4.93
N GLU A 79 -11.65 -7.70 5.14
CA GLU A 79 -11.82 -6.26 4.99
C GLU A 79 -11.27 -5.78 3.65
N CYS A 80 -12.06 -4.98 2.93
CA CYS A 80 -11.62 -4.28 1.73
C CYS A 80 -10.56 -3.24 2.09
N VAL A 81 -9.40 -3.31 1.44
CA VAL A 81 -8.28 -2.40 1.70
C VAL A 81 -8.63 -0.94 1.40
N TYR A 82 -9.41 -0.68 0.36
CA TYR A 82 -9.74 0.70 -0.06
C TYR A 82 -10.99 1.27 0.62
N THR A 83 -12.03 0.47 0.83
CA THR A 83 -13.32 1.00 1.32
C THR A 83 -13.59 0.68 2.79
N GLY A 84 -12.80 -0.20 3.43
CA GLY A 84 -13.03 -0.68 4.79
C GLY A 84 -14.26 -1.57 4.95
N GLN A 85 -15.04 -1.79 3.89
CA GLN A 85 -16.17 -2.69 3.91
C GLN A 85 -15.72 -4.13 4.21
N ARG A 86 -16.40 -4.76 5.18
CA ARG A 86 -16.16 -6.16 5.52
C ARG A 86 -17.11 -7.06 4.75
N PHE A 87 -16.58 -8.16 4.21
CA PHE A 87 -17.36 -9.12 3.43
C PHE A 87 -16.99 -10.56 3.79
N ARG A 88 -17.91 -11.49 3.51
CA ARG A 88 -17.67 -12.93 3.64
C ARG A 88 -16.99 -13.46 2.39
N ARG A 89 -16.15 -14.50 2.53
CA ARG A 89 -15.36 -15.07 1.42
C ARG A 89 -16.18 -15.49 0.19
N ASP A 90 -17.46 -15.81 0.35
CA ASP A 90 -18.38 -16.13 -0.76
C ASP A 90 -18.65 -14.95 -1.69
N LYS A 91 -18.27 -13.71 -1.33
CA LYS A 91 -18.35 -12.53 -2.18
C LYS A 91 -17.06 -12.22 -2.96
N LEU A 92 -15.96 -12.95 -2.70
CA LEU A 92 -14.73 -12.81 -3.48
C LEU A 92 -14.88 -13.51 -4.83
N ASP A 93 -14.36 -12.89 -5.89
CA ASP A 93 -14.44 -13.29 -7.30
C ASP A 93 -15.85 -13.30 -7.90
N VAL A 94 -16.86 -12.82 -7.18
CA VAL A 94 -18.22 -12.67 -7.69
C VAL A 94 -18.37 -11.36 -8.46
N ASN A 95 -19.21 -11.34 -9.49
CA ASN A 95 -19.52 -10.11 -10.24
C ASN A 95 -20.17 -9.07 -9.32
N GLY A 96 -19.69 -7.82 -9.35
CA GLY A 96 -20.11 -6.76 -8.42
C GLY A 96 -19.75 -7.02 -6.95
N GLY A 97 -18.90 -8.00 -6.67
CA GLY A 97 -18.36 -8.28 -5.34
C GLY A 97 -16.94 -7.77 -5.18
N TYR A 98 -16.10 -8.61 -4.60
CA TYR A 98 -14.70 -8.28 -4.30
C TYR A 98 -13.75 -9.06 -5.19
N ASN A 99 -12.56 -8.51 -5.42
CA ASN A 99 -11.47 -9.19 -6.11
C ASN A 99 -10.16 -8.99 -5.32
N VAL A 100 -9.07 -9.53 -5.87
CA VAL A 100 -7.73 -9.33 -5.33
C VAL A 100 -7.12 -8.12 -6.00
N GLU A 101 -6.57 -7.24 -5.17
CA GLU A 101 -5.78 -6.09 -5.55
C GLU A 101 -4.30 -6.42 -5.52
N HIS A 102 -3.59 -6.02 -6.56
CA HIS A 102 -2.14 -5.98 -6.62
C HIS A 102 -1.68 -4.55 -6.33
N SER A 103 -1.25 -4.27 -5.10
CA SER A 103 -0.96 -2.87 -4.74
C SER A 103 0.20 -2.32 -5.57
N TRP A 104 1.18 -3.15 -5.93
CA TRP A 104 2.13 -2.88 -7.01
C TRP A 104 1.52 -3.29 -8.35
N PRO A 105 1.33 -2.37 -9.33
CA PRO A 105 0.61 -2.69 -10.56
C PRO A 105 1.29 -3.80 -11.35
N GLN A 106 0.48 -4.75 -11.85
CA GLN A 106 0.98 -5.86 -12.65
C GLN A 106 1.67 -5.41 -13.95
N SER A 107 1.33 -4.24 -14.48
CA SER A 107 1.99 -3.64 -15.65
C SER A 107 3.49 -3.44 -15.44
N GLU A 108 3.93 -3.29 -14.20
CA GLU A 108 5.32 -3.04 -13.83
C GLU A 108 6.16 -4.33 -13.70
N PHE A 109 5.55 -5.52 -13.79
CA PHE A 109 6.23 -6.83 -13.78
C PHE A 109 5.64 -7.81 -14.80
N PRO A 110 5.64 -7.46 -16.09
CA PRO A 110 4.94 -8.25 -17.11
C PRO A 110 5.50 -9.66 -17.24
N GLY A 111 4.65 -10.66 -17.01
CA GLY A 111 4.98 -12.08 -17.23
C GLY A 111 5.62 -12.80 -16.05
N GLU A 112 5.86 -12.12 -14.92
CA GLU A 112 6.45 -12.75 -13.75
C GLU A 112 5.39 -13.39 -12.84
N THR A 113 5.53 -14.69 -12.60
CA THR A 113 4.61 -15.45 -11.73
C THR A 113 4.84 -15.16 -10.24
N GLY A 114 6.08 -14.90 -9.84
CA GLY A 114 6.46 -14.64 -8.45
C GLY A 114 5.73 -13.43 -7.86
N PRO A 115 5.88 -12.23 -8.44
CA PRO A 115 5.11 -11.05 -8.06
C PRO A 115 3.60 -11.29 -8.07
N LYS A 116 3.07 -11.98 -9.08
CA LYS A 116 1.61 -12.15 -9.21
C LYS A 116 0.96 -12.84 -8.01
N SER A 117 1.67 -13.74 -7.33
CA SER A 117 1.17 -14.54 -6.20
C SER A 117 1.83 -14.22 -4.86
N ASP A 118 2.61 -13.15 -4.78
CA ASP A 118 3.30 -12.74 -3.56
C ASP A 118 2.32 -12.13 -2.55
N LEU A 119 2.13 -12.80 -1.41
CA LEU A 119 1.16 -12.40 -0.39
C LEU A 119 1.39 -11.00 0.18
N HIS A 120 2.62 -10.47 0.12
CA HIS A 120 2.98 -9.21 0.76
C HIS A 120 2.40 -7.96 0.08
N HIS A 121 1.85 -8.08 -1.13
CA HIS A 121 1.18 -6.94 -1.81
C HIS A 121 -0.22 -7.27 -2.33
N LEU A 122 -0.73 -8.47 -2.03
CA LEU A 122 -2.08 -8.87 -2.39
C LEU A 122 -3.06 -8.49 -1.29
N PHE A 123 -4.11 -7.77 -1.67
CA PHE A 123 -5.15 -7.34 -0.75
C PHE A 123 -6.53 -7.68 -1.29
N ALA A 124 -7.54 -7.78 -0.43
CA ALA A 124 -8.92 -7.82 -0.87
C ALA A 124 -9.40 -6.40 -1.19
N ALA A 125 -10.06 -6.21 -2.33
CA ALA A 125 -10.65 -4.93 -2.70
C ALA A 125 -12.05 -5.10 -3.30
N GLU A 126 -12.91 -4.11 -3.09
CA GLU A 126 -14.16 -4.00 -3.81
C GLU A 126 -13.84 -3.72 -5.29
N ARG A 127 -14.56 -4.38 -6.21
CA ARG A 127 -14.19 -4.36 -7.63
C ARG A 127 -14.23 -2.97 -8.26
N ASN A 128 -15.19 -2.12 -7.91
CA ASN A 128 -15.26 -0.76 -8.43
C ASN A 128 -14.12 0.11 -7.89
N ALA A 129 -13.80 0.02 -6.59
CA ALA A 129 -12.68 0.73 -5.99
C ALA A 129 -11.35 0.28 -6.61
N ASN A 130 -11.14 -1.03 -6.76
CA ASN A 130 -9.97 -1.59 -7.44
C ASN A 130 -9.88 -1.11 -8.90
N SER A 131 -10.97 -1.22 -9.66
CA SER A 131 -11.00 -0.78 -11.06
C SER A 131 -10.80 0.73 -11.20
N SER A 132 -11.27 1.53 -10.25
CA SER A 132 -11.07 2.98 -10.23
C SER A 132 -9.63 3.34 -9.93
N ARG A 133 -8.98 2.62 -9.01
CA ARG A 133 -7.54 2.75 -8.74
C ARG A 133 -6.71 2.43 -9.98
N GLY A 134 -7.02 1.33 -10.66
CA GLY A 134 -6.31 0.88 -11.86
C GLY A 134 -4.80 0.79 -11.64
N SER A 135 -4.04 1.68 -12.27
CA SER A 135 -2.58 1.81 -12.09
C SER A 135 -2.16 3.20 -11.61
N LEU A 136 -3.07 3.95 -10.99
CA LEU A 136 -2.75 5.27 -10.47
C LEU A 136 -1.66 5.16 -9.40
N PRO A 137 -0.71 6.10 -9.38
CA PRO A 137 0.25 6.20 -8.30
C PRO A 137 -0.48 6.56 -7.00
N TYR A 138 0.00 6.01 -5.89
CA TYR A 138 -0.47 6.45 -4.59
C TYR A 138 0.06 7.84 -4.26
N GLY A 139 -0.74 8.62 -3.54
CA GLY A 139 -0.36 9.93 -3.07
C GLY A 139 -1.51 10.62 -2.37
N GLU A 140 -1.18 11.65 -1.60
CA GLU A 140 -2.17 12.47 -0.92
C GLU A 140 -2.85 13.40 -1.93
N THR A 141 -4.16 13.57 -1.74
CA THR A 141 -4.98 14.47 -2.52
C THR A 141 -5.81 15.33 -1.58
N ASP A 142 -5.90 16.62 -1.85
CA ASP A 142 -6.85 17.52 -1.20
C ASP A 142 -8.03 17.76 -2.14
N CYS A 143 -8.56 16.68 -2.72
CA CYS A 143 -9.68 16.82 -3.63
C CYS A 143 -10.93 17.25 -2.86
N SER A 144 -11.78 18.02 -3.53
CA SER A 144 -13.07 18.47 -3.06
C SER A 144 -14.15 18.01 -4.03
N ILE A 145 -15.41 18.27 -3.71
CA ILE A 145 -16.58 17.92 -4.52
C ILE A 145 -16.41 18.22 -6.02
N ASP A 146 -15.65 19.27 -6.37
CA ASP A 146 -15.49 19.72 -7.76
C ASP A 146 -14.40 18.96 -8.55
N ASN A 147 -13.49 18.22 -7.90
CA ASN A 147 -12.36 17.56 -8.56
C ASN A 147 -12.07 16.12 -8.08
N CYS A 148 -12.77 15.60 -7.06
CA CYS A 148 -12.71 14.18 -6.71
C CYS A 148 -13.39 13.33 -7.78
N ARG A 149 -12.69 12.29 -8.25
CA ARG A 149 -13.20 11.31 -9.24
C ARG A 149 -13.73 10.03 -8.59
N PHE A 150 -13.34 9.80 -7.34
CA PHE A 150 -13.76 8.68 -6.51
C PHE A 150 -13.58 9.11 -5.06
N GLU A 151 -14.52 8.73 -4.21
CA GLU A 151 -14.47 8.91 -2.77
C GLU A 151 -15.32 7.80 -2.14
N GLU A 152 -14.70 6.87 -1.43
CA GLU A 152 -15.41 5.82 -0.69
C GLU A 152 -14.55 5.29 0.47
N GLY A 153 -15.15 5.21 1.65
CA GLY A 153 -14.50 4.61 2.83
C GLY A 153 -13.22 5.33 3.27
N GLY A 154 -13.06 6.60 2.90
CA GLY A 154 -11.87 7.42 3.16
C GLY A 154 -10.75 7.28 2.14
N SER A 155 -10.91 6.45 1.10
CA SER A 155 -10.00 6.47 -0.05
C SER A 155 -10.56 7.39 -1.14
N GLU A 156 -9.67 8.08 -1.83
CA GLU A 156 -10.01 9.16 -2.76
C GLU A 156 -9.19 9.07 -4.05
N ILE A 157 -9.75 9.58 -5.15
CA ILE A 157 -9.00 9.81 -6.39
C ILE A 157 -9.13 11.28 -6.75
N GLY A 158 -8.00 11.96 -6.82
CA GLY A 158 -7.96 13.38 -7.14
C GLY A 158 -6.57 13.85 -7.57
N PRO A 159 -6.42 15.14 -7.91
CA PRO A 159 -5.12 15.73 -8.18
C PRO A 159 -4.25 15.67 -6.92
N ARG A 160 -3.00 15.22 -7.07
CA ARG A 160 -2.01 15.24 -5.99
C ARG A 160 -1.88 16.64 -5.43
N THR A 161 -1.74 16.78 -4.11
CA THR A 161 -1.44 18.08 -3.49
C THR A 161 -0.25 18.76 -4.18
N GLY A 162 -0.47 19.98 -4.68
CA GLY A 162 0.54 20.76 -5.41
C GLY A 162 0.82 20.34 -6.86
N SER A 163 0.04 19.42 -7.45
CA SER A 163 0.22 18.95 -8.83
C SER A 163 -1.11 18.62 -9.52
N THR A 164 -1.11 18.54 -10.86
CA THR A 164 -2.29 18.11 -11.64
C THR A 164 -2.30 16.59 -11.89
N GLN A 165 -1.26 15.87 -11.46
CA GLN A 165 -1.19 14.42 -11.60
C GLN A 165 -2.29 13.77 -10.73
N LEU A 166 -3.10 12.91 -11.34
CA LEU A 166 -4.09 12.14 -10.61
C LEU A 166 -3.42 11.05 -9.77
N VAL A 167 -3.82 10.94 -8.50
CA VAL A 167 -3.35 9.94 -7.55
C VAL A 167 -4.52 9.20 -6.92
N PHE A 168 -4.23 8.02 -6.36
CA PHE A 168 -5.14 7.32 -5.46
C PHE A 168 -4.66 7.54 -4.02
N ASP A 169 -5.44 8.26 -3.22
CA ASP A 169 -5.20 8.38 -1.79
C ASP A 169 -5.91 7.24 -1.07
N VAL A 170 -5.14 6.46 -0.32
CA VAL A 170 -5.67 5.31 0.41
C VAL A 170 -6.17 5.80 1.75
N ARG A 171 -7.30 5.26 2.21
CA ARG A 171 -7.82 5.54 3.56
C ARG A 171 -6.72 5.47 4.64
N PRO A 172 -6.71 6.39 5.61
CA PRO A 172 -5.63 6.52 6.58
C PRO A 172 -5.23 5.21 7.27
N GLU A 173 -6.20 4.35 7.61
CA GLU A 173 -5.94 3.10 8.33
C GLU A 173 -5.11 2.09 7.52
N ARG A 174 -5.07 2.22 6.18
CA ARG A 174 -4.38 1.27 5.29
C ARG A 174 -3.19 1.88 4.54
N ARG A 175 -2.92 3.18 4.65
CA ARG A 175 -1.74 3.84 4.04
C ARG A 175 -0.43 3.15 4.40
N GLY A 176 -0.26 2.84 5.69
CA GLY A 176 0.94 2.16 6.18
C GLY A 176 1.13 0.76 5.58
N ASP A 177 0.05 0.01 5.37
CA ASP A 177 0.12 -1.33 4.77
C ASP A 177 0.57 -1.27 3.32
N ILE A 178 -0.01 -0.35 2.54
CA ILE A 178 0.35 -0.14 1.14
C ILE A 178 1.79 0.35 1.01
N ALA A 179 2.22 1.28 1.88
CA ALA A 179 3.60 1.76 1.91
C ALA A 179 4.59 0.63 2.22
N ARG A 180 4.30 -0.24 3.20
CA ARG A 180 5.16 -1.39 3.51
C ARG A 180 5.19 -2.43 2.40
N ALA A 181 4.05 -2.69 1.73
CA ALA A 181 3.99 -3.58 0.58
C ALA A 181 4.86 -3.07 -0.59
N HIS A 182 4.79 -1.77 -0.88
CA HIS A 182 5.63 -1.14 -1.90
C HIS A 182 7.10 -1.14 -1.53
N PHE A 183 7.42 -0.83 -0.28
CA PHE A 183 8.80 -0.88 0.20
C PHE A 183 9.37 -2.30 0.12
N TYR A 184 8.62 -3.31 0.57
CA TYR A 184 8.98 -4.72 0.42
C TYR A 184 9.29 -5.07 -1.04
N PHE A 185 8.44 -4.64 -1.96
CA PHE A 185 8.59 -4.96 -3.37
C PHE A 185 9.77 -4.21 -4.01
N ALA A 186 10.07 -2.99 -3.57
CA ALA A 186 11.21 -2.20 -4.04
C ALA A 186 12.57 -2.70 -3.54
N VAL A 187 12.62 -3.40 -2.40
CA VAL A 187 13.86 -3.99 -1.85
C VAL A 187 14.07 -5.44 -2.25
N ARG A 188 13.12 -6.04 -2.96
CA ARG A 188 13.16 -7.41 -3.47
C ARG A 188 13.80 -7.45 -4.86
#